data_AF-A0A1P8YD31-F1
#
_entry.id   AF-A0A1P8YD31-F1
#
_cell.length_a   1.000
_cell.length_b   1.000
_cell.length_c   1.000
_cell.angle_alpha   90.00
_cell.angle_beta   90.00
_cell.angle_gamma   90.00
#
_symmetry.space_group_name_H-M   'P 1'
#
loop_
_entity.id
_entity.type
_entity.pdbx_description
1 polymer ?
#
loop_
_entity_poly.entity_id
_entity_poly.type
_entity_poly.pdbx_seq_one_letter_code
_entity_poly.pdbx_strand_id
1 'polypeptide(L)'
;MLVREKDPHHALSIGIDARDLVGRNPVGVTPVRPMRDGVIVDLESARAFVTAVIKRAAPSRHYGLRPKGVFSVPAGATSLERRALLEVGHEAGLRKVGLIPEPVAGALGCGINPLEPRAHLVVDIGGGTSEVTAFCFGGMLSHRSCRLAGMN
;
A
#
# COMPACT_ATOMS: atom_id res chain seq x y z
N MET A 1 3.87 0.89 9.04
CA MET A 1 4.87 1.39 9.99
C MET A 1 5.98 0.37 10.14
N LEU A 2 7.23 0.80 10.24
CA LEU A 2 8.37 -0.05 10.57
C LEU A 2 9.28 0.63 11.59
N VAL A 3 10.08 -0.17 12.29
CA VAL A 3 11.26 0.30 13.02
C VAL A 3 12.49 -0.17 12.23
N ARG A 4 13.42 0.75 11.93
CA ARG A 4 14.66 0.44 11.19
C ARG A 4 15.91 0.92 11.92
N GLU A 5 17.03 0.27 11.65
CA GLU A 5 18.36 0.81 11.96
C GLU A 5 18.74 1.94 11.00
N LYS A 6 19.67 2.80 11.41
CA LYS A 6 20.18 3.90 10.57
C LYS A 6 20.90 3.38 9.32
N ASP A 7 21.66 2.30 9.41
CA ASP A 7 22.39 1.71 8.29
C ASP A 7 22.83 0.27 8.64
N PRO A 8 22.54 -0.76 7.82
CA PRO A 8 21.69 -0.74 6.62
C PRO A 8 20.22 -0.52 6.98
N HIS A 9 19.46 0.09 6.06
CA HIS A 9 18.01 0.27 6.18
C HIS A 9 17.26 -1.06 6.13
N HIS A 10 17.33 -1.80 7.24
CA HIS A 10 16.65 -3.05 7.48
C HIS A 10 15.49 -2.83 8.43
N ALA A 11 14.32 -3.40 8.11
CA ALA A 11 13.18 -3.37 9.01
C ALA A 11 13.40 -4.40 10.13
N LEU A 12 13.63 -3.92 11.35
CA LEU A 12 13.71 -4.75 12.56
C LEU A 12 12.34 -5.29 12.95
N SER A 13 11.32 -4.47 12.75
CA SER A 13 9.93 -4.79 13.08
C SER A 13 8.97 -4.03 12.17
N ILE A 14 7.78 -4.58 11.94
CA ILE A 14 6.72 -3.98 11.12
C ILE A 14 5.36 -4.09 11.80
N GLY A 15 4.44 -3.20 11.45
CA GLY A 15 3.05 -3.28 11.89
C GLY A 15 2.88 -2.84 13.35
N ILE A 16 2.12 -3.62 14.12
CA ILE A 16 1.78 -3.31 15.53
C ILE A 16 3.04 -3.31 16.39
N ASP A 17 3.88 -4.33 16.23
CA ASP A 17 5.15 -4.47 16.96
C ASP A 17 6.06 -3.23 16.75
N ALA A 18 6.08 -2.66 15.55
CA ALA A 18 6.81 -1.42 15.26
C ALA A 18 6.14 -0.17 15.84
N ARG A 19 4.81 -0.14 15.88
CA ARG A 19 4.03 0.98 16.43
C ARG A 19 4.17 1.07 17.95
N ASP A 20 4.22 -0.07 18.63
CA ASP A 20 4.28 -0.12 20.09
C ASP A 20 5.63 0.35 20.65
N LEU A 21 6.65 0.43 19.78
CA LEU A 21 7.96 0.99 20.07
C LEU A 21 8.03 2.52 19.92
N VAL A 22 6.99 3.17 19.37
CA VAL A 22 6.95 4.64 19.23
C VAL A 22 7.05 5.30 20.60
N GLY A 23 7.97 6.26 20.73
CA GLY A 23 8.25 6.93 22.01
C GLY A 23 9.02 6.08 23.02
N ARG A 24 9.38 4.83 22.68
CA ARG A 24 10.08 3.86 23.55
C ARG A 24 11.35 3.29 22.92
N ASN A 25 11.87 3.95 21.88
CA ASN A 25 12.96 3.41 21.07
C ASN A 25 14.33 3.58 21.73
N PRO A 26 15.16 2.52 21.80
CA PRO A 26 16.58 2.62 22.11
C PRO A 26 17.34 3.54 21.14
N VAL A 27 18.52 4.00 21.54
CA VAL A 27 19.41 4.75 20.66
C VAL A 27 19.77 3.88 19.44
N GLY A 28 19.66 4.46 18.24
CA GLY A 28 20.06 3.81 16.98
C GLY A 28 18.93 3.21 16.15
N VAL A 29 17.71 3.11 16.68
CA VAL A 29 16.53 2.64 15.93
C VAL A 29 15.50 3.76 15.76
N THR A 30 14.89 3.83 14.58
CA THR A 30 13.96 4.90 14.22
C THR A 30 12.63 4.32 13.74
N PRO A 31 11.49 4.70 14.34
CA PRO A 31 10.17 4.36 13.85
C PRO A 31 9.85 5.24 12.63
N VAL A 32 9.42 4.63 11.53
CA VAL A 32 9.13 5.32 10.27
C VAL A 32 7.74 4.90 9.76
N ARG A 33 7.01 5.87 9.21
CA ARG A 33 5.83 5.62 8.38
C ARG A 33 6.26 5.85 6.92
N PRO A 34 6.49 4.78 6.14
CA PRO A 34 7.06 4.91 4.79
C PRO A 34 6.06 5.42 3.76
N MET A 35 4.77 5.44 4.13
CA MET A 35 3.68 5.91 3.29
C MET A 35 2.86 6.96 4.05
N ARG A 36 2.30 7.91 3.31
CA ARG A 36 1.36 8.94 3.77
C ARG A 36 0.33 9.17 2.68
N ASP A 37 -0.93 9.37 3.04
CA ASP A 37 -2.03 9.64 2.09
C ASP A 37 -2.11 8.63 0.94
N GLY A 38 -1.87 7.34 1.24
CA GLY A 38 -1.90 6.25 0.27
C GLY A 38 -0.70 6.17 -0.68
N VAL A 39 0.32 7.03 -0.52
CA VAL A 39 1.49 7.11 -1.41
C VAL A 39 2.82 6.99 -0.66
N ILE A 40 3.87 6.59 -1.38
CA ILE A 40 5.22 6.44 -0.81
C ILE A 40 5.85 7.81 -0.57
N VAL A 41 6.35 8.03 0.64
CA VAL A 41 7.08 9.26 1.02
C VAL A 41 8.56 9.04 1.33
N ASP A 42 8.96 7.79 1.57
CA ASP A 42 10.36 7.37 1.76
C ASP A 42 10.55 6.02 1.07
N LEU A 43 11.23 6.03 -0.09
CA LEU A 43 11.39 4.86 -0.96
C LEU A 43 12.15 3.72 -0.27
N GLU A 44 13.22 4.03 0.44
CA GLU A 44 14.07 3.02 1.09
C GLU A 44 13.33 2.30 2.22
N SER A 45 12.63 3.07 3.06
CA SER A 45 11.79 2.57 4.13
C SER A 45 10.59 1.80 3.59
N ALA A 46 10.00 2.24 2.46
CA ALA A 46 8.92 1.53 1.79
C ALA A 46 9.40 0.17 1.26
N ARG A 47 10.56 0.14 0.59
CA ARG A 47 11.18 -1.10 0.12
C ARG A 47 11.48 -2.07 1.27
N ALA A 48 12.07 -1.59 2.36
CA ALA A 48 12.34 -2.39 3.55
C ALA A 48 11.04 -2.95 4.16
N PHE A 49 10.02 -2.09 4.28
CA PHE A 49 8.70 -2.47 4.81
C PHE A 49 8.00 -3.53 3.94
N VAL A 50 7.88 -3.29 2.64
CA VAL A 50 7.22 -4.21 1.70
C VAL A 50 7.98 -5.53 1.61
N THR A 51 9.32 -5.50 1.63
CA THR A 51 10.14 -6.72 1.70
C THR A 51 9.80 -7.55 2.94
N ALA A 52 9.71 -6.92 4.11
CA ALA A 52 9.35 -7.59 5.34
C ALA A 52 7.91 -8.14 5.32
N VAL A 53 6.96 -7.39 4.76
CA VAL A 53 5.57 -7.84 4.57
C VAL A 53 5.50 -9.07 3.67
N ILE A 54 6.17 -9.05 2.51
CA ILE A 54 6.19 -10.19 1.57
C ILE A 54 6.80 -11.43 2.22
N LYS A 55 7.92 -11.27 2.95
CA LYS A 55 8.56 -12.38 3.67
C LYS A 55 7.63 -12.99 4.73
N ARG A 56 6.87 -12.15 5.45
CA ARG A 56 5.90 -12.60 6.48
C ARG A 56 4.68 -13.28 5.86
N ALA A 57 4.16 -12.77 4.74
CA ALA A 57 2.97 -13.28 4.08
C ALA A 57 3.24 -14.54 3.22
N ALA A 58 4.44 -14.66 2.64
CA ALA A 58 4.86 -15.78 1.81
C ALA A 58 6.20 -16.35 2.30
N PRO A 59 6.23 -16.99 3.49
CA PRO A 59 7.46 -17.48 4.11
C PRO A 59 8.09 -18.63 3.31
N SER A 60 7.25 -19.41 2.62
CA SER A 60 7.69 -20.50 1.80
C SER A 60 7.96 -20.07 0.37
N ARG A 61 9.23 -19.83 0.06
CA ARG A 61 9.72 -19.79 -1.34
C ARG A 61 9.94 -21.20 -1.85
N HIS A 62 8.89 -22.04 -1.86
CA HIS A 62 8.98 -23.36 -2.49
C HIS A 62 9.52 -23.17 -3.93
N TYR A 63 10.71 -23.71 -4.18
CA TYR A 63 11.39 -23.75 -5.48
C TYR A 63 11.83 -22.40 -6.09
N GLY A 64 12.08 -21.37 -5.26
CA GLY A 64 12.66 -20.10 -5.73
C GLY A 64 11.72 -19.23 -6.59
N LEU A 65 10.44 -19.59 -6.69
CA LEU A 65 9.43 -18.82 -7.42
C LEU A 65 9.09 -17.53 -6.66
N ARG A 66 9.39 -16.38 -7.30
CA ARG A 66 8.99 -15.06 -6.80
C ARG A 66 7.47 -14.86 -6.97
N PRO A 67 6.74 -14.40 -5.93
CA PRO A 67 5.30 -14.20 -6.00
C PRO A 67 4.92 -13.05 -6.94
N LYS A 68 3.68 -13.07 -7.44
CA LYS A 68 3.05 -11.90 -8.05
C LYS A 68 2.31 -11.14 -6.95
N GLY A 69 2.17 -9.83 -7.10
CA GLY A 69 1.41 -9.00 -6.16
C GLY A 69 0.62 -7.92 -6.87
N VAL A 70 -0.40 -7.43 -6.18
CA VAL A 70 -1.19 -6.27 -6.59
C VAL A 70 -1.20 -5.32 -5.40
N PHE A 71 -0.92 -4.05 -5.64
CA PHE A 71 -1.10 -3.00 -4.65
C PHE A 71 -2.36 -2.21 -4.96
N SER A 72 -3.14 -1.89 -3.92
CA SER A 72 -4.11 -0.83 -4.03
C SER A 72 -3.38 0.52 -4.08
N VAL A 73 -3.98 1.48 -4.78
CA VAL A 73 -3.46 2.85 -4.87
C VAL A 73 -4.65 3.82 -4.93
N PRO A 74 -4.56 5.02 -4.34
CA PRO A 74 -5.62 6.01 -4.49
C PRO A 74 -5.98 6.23 -5.96
N ALA A 75 -7.26 6.33 -6.27
CA ALA A 75 -7.77 6.70 -7.59
C ALA A 75 -7.14 8.03 -8.06
N GLY A 76 -6.94 8.98 -7.14
CA GLY A 76 -6.30 10.27 -7.40
C GLY A 76 -4.77 10.26 -7.49
N ALA A 77 -4.09 9.12 -7.35
CA ALA A 77 -2.63 9.07 -7.38
C ALA A 77 -2.06 9.48 -8.75
N THR A 78 -1.02 10.31 -8.70
CA THR A 78 -0.24 10.75 -9.86
C THR A 78 0.52 9.60 -10.51
N SER A 79 0.94 9.79 -11.77
CA SER A 79 1.77 8.80 -12.48
C SER A 79 3.07 8.50 -11.75
N LEU A 80 3.67 9.48 -11.07
CA LEU A 80 4.90 9.30 -10.29
C LEU A 80 4.65 8.44 -9.05
N GLU A 81 3.59 8.72 -8.28
CA GLU A 81 3.23 7.94 -7.09
C GLU A 81 2.89 6.48 -7.46
N ARG A 82 2.16 6.27 -8.56
CA ARG A 82 1.88 4.93 -9.12
C ARG A 82 3.16 4.21 -9.53
N ARG A 83 4.09 4.92 -10.18
CA ARG A 83 5.37 4.36 -10.62
C ARG A 83 6.22 3.92 -9.42
N ALA A 84 6.29 4.75 -8.38
CA ALA A 84 7.02 4.44 -7.15
C ALA A 84 6.51 3.15 -6.50
N LEU A 85 5.18 2.92 -6.46
CA LEU A 85 4.60 1.69 -5.91
C LEU A 85 5.02 0.45 -6.70
N LEU A 86 5.01 0.53 -8.03
CA LEU A 86 5.46 -0.56 -8.90
C LEU A 86 6.94 -0.88 -8.66
N GLU A 87 7.78 0.15 -8.62
CA GLU A 87 9.24 0.02 -8.38
C GLU A 87 9.53 -0.63 -7.03
N VAL A 88 8.91 -0.13 -5.95
CA VAL A 88 9.05 -0.71 -4.60
C VAL A 88 8.62 -2.18 -4.58
N GLY A 89 7.53 -2.54 -5.27
CA GLY A 89 7.09 -3.94 -5.35
C GLY A 89 8.09 -4.84 -6.05
N HIS A 90 8.65 -4.38 -7.16
CA HIS A 90 9.66 -5.12 -7.93
C HIS A 90 10.96 -5.29 -7.12
N GLU A 91 11.44 -4.21 -6.51
CA GLU A 91 12.65 -4.21 -5.68
C GLU A 91 12.48 -5.04 -4.39
N ALA A 92 11.27 -5.10 -3.84
CA ALA A 92 10.94 -5.97 -2.71
C ALA A 92 10.83 -7.45 -3.09
N GLY A 93 10.99 -7.79 -4.38
CA GLY A 93 11.11 -9.17 -4.86
C GLY A 93 9.86 -9.77 -5.47
N LEU A 94 8.83 -8.97 -5.79
CA LEU A 94 7.70 -9.42 -6.60
C LEU A 94 8.11 -9.62 -8.06
N ARG A 95 7.62 -10.70 -8.67
CA ARG A 95 7.88 -11.01 -10.08
C ARG A 95 7.06 -10.17 -11.04
N LYS A 96 5.81 -9.90 -10.69
CA LYS A 96 4.89 -9.02 -11.41
C LYS A 96 4.13 -8.22 -10.37
N VAL A 97 4.01 -6.92 -10.61
CA VAL A 97 3.29 -5.99 -9.73
C VAL A 97 2.17 -5.37 -10.56
N GLY A 98 0.95 -5.48 -10.07
CA GLY A 98 -0.21 -4.75 -10.59
C GLY A 98 -0.63 -3.63 -9.65
N LEU A 99 -1.37 -2.66 -10.18
CA LEU A 99 -2.07 -1.66 -9.38
C LEU A 99 -3.57 -1.81 -9.58
N ILE A 100 -4.33 -1.58 -8.51
CA ILE A 100 -5.78 -1.48 -8.53
C ILE A 100 -6.20 -0.21 -7.79
N PRO A 101 -7.19 0.58 -8.26
CA PRO A 101 -7.72 1.68 -7.47
C PRO A 101 -8.26 1.20 -6.12
N GLU A 102 -7.92 1.88 -5.03
CA GLU A 102 -8.37 1.59 -3.66
C GLU A 102 -9.91 1.39 -3.56
N PRO A 103 -10.75 2.30 -4.10
CA PRO A 103 -12.20 2.13 -4.05
C PRO A 103 -12.70 0.89 -4.80
N VAL A 104 -12.03 0.49 -5.88
CA VAL A 104 -12.37 -0.71 -6.65
C VAL A 104 -11.95 -1.98 -5.89
N ALA A 105 -10.78 -1.96 -5.24
CA ALA A 105 -10.34 -3.05 -4.37
C ALA A 105 -11.26 -3.22 -3.15
N GLY A 106 -11.69 -2.12 -2.54
CA GLY A 106 -12.68 -2.11 -1.46
C GLY A 106 -14.02 -2.70 -1.91
N ALA A 107 -14.52 -2.29 -3.08
CA ALA A 107 -15.75 -2.83 -3.67
C ALA A 107 -15.67 -4.35 -3.88
N LEU A 108 -14.57 -4.83 -4.45
CA LEU A 108 -14.29 -6.27 -4.61
C LEU A 108 -14.32 -6.98 -3.26
N GLY A 109 -13.69 -6.39 -2.23
CA GLY A 109 -13.72 -6.91 -0.85
C GLY A 109 -15.13 -6.98 -0.25
N CYS A 110 -16.05 -6.13 -0.69
CA CYS A 110 -17.46 -6.14 -0.30
C CYS A 110 -18.36 -7.03 -1.18
N GLY A 111 -17.80 -7.81 -2.11
CA GLY A 111 -18.55 -8.68 -3.00
C GLY A 111 -19.20 -7.98 -4.20
N ILE A 112 -18.80 -6.74 -4.49
CA ILE A 112 -19.23 -6.03 -5.70
C ILE A 112 -18.30 -6.42 -6.85
N ASN A 113 -18.85 -6.99 -7.92
CA ASN A 113 -18.09 -7.29 -9.12
C ASN A 113 -17.96 -6.04 -10.01
N PRO A 114 -16.75 -5.46 -10.18
CA PRO A 114 -16.56 -4.24 -10.96
C PRO A 114 -16.78 -4.42 -12.46
N LEU A 115 -16.86 -5.67 -12.93
CA LEU A 115 -17.12 -6.01 -14.33
C LEU A 115 -18.61 -6.15 -14.64
N GLU A 116 -19.50 -5.98 -13.66
CA GLU A 116 -20.93 -5.94 -13.94
C GLU A 116 -21.28 -4.71 -14.80
N PRO A 117 -22.23 -4.84 -15.76
CA PRO A 117 -22.74 -3.72 -16.53
C PRO A 117 -23.71 -2.88 -15.68
N ARG A 118 -23.29 -2.53 -14.46
CA ARG A 118 -24.02 -1.75 -13.48
C ARG A 118 -23.10 -0.68 -12.91
N ALA A 119 -23.63 0.53 -12.77
CA ALA A 119 -22.90 1.61 -12.12
C ALA A 119 -22.89 1.41 -10.59
N HIS A 120 -21.70 1.52 -10.02
CA HIS A 120 -21.48 1.51 -8.58
C HIS A 120 -20.83 2.84 -8.18
N LEU A 121 -21.26 3.38 -7.04
CA LEU A 121 -20.61 4.52 -6.38
C LEU A 121 -20.04 4.02 -5.06
N VAL A 122 -18.73 4.18 -4.87
CA VAL A 122 -18.01 3.78 -3.67
C VAL A 122 -17.43 5.00 -3.00
N VAL A 123 -17.60 5.07 -1.68
CA VAL A 123 -16.95 6.03 -0.81
C VAL A 123 -15.97 5.25 0.07
N ASP A 124 -14.69 5.43 -0.17
CA ASP A 124 -13.60 4.82 0.59
C ASP A 124 -12.97 5.87 1.51
N ILE A 125 -12.87 5.57 2.80
CA ILE A 125 -12.31 6.49 3.81
C ILE A 125 -11.18 5.75 4.51
N GLY A 126 -9.96 6.09 4.11
CA GLY A 126 -8.74 5.48 4.63
C GLY A 126 -8.13 6.24 5.81
N GLY A 127 -6.84 6.01 6.01
CA GLY A 127 -6.08 6.72 7.04
C GLY A 127 -5.74 8.17 6.63
N GLY A 128 -5.33 8.41 5.39
CA GLY A 128 -4.92 9.74 4.92
C GLY A 128 -5.74 10.30 3.75
N THR A 129 -6.52 9.46 3.08
CA THR A 129 -7.31 9.81 1.89
C THR A 129 -8.75 9.39 2.05
N SER A 130 -9.66 10.22 1.54
CA SER A 130 -11.04 9.81 1.26
C SER A 130 -11.29 9.93 -0.24
N GLU A 131 -11.92 8.92 -0.82
CA GLU A 131 -12.18 8.84 -2.25
C GLU A 131 -13.64 8.49 -2.53
N VAL A 132 -14.22 9.19 -3.50
CA VAL A 132 -15.55 8.89 -4.04
C VAL A 132 -15.37 8.51 -5.49
N THR A 133 -15.66 7.26 -5.84
CA THR A 133 -15.42 6.72 -7.19
C THR A 133 -16.68 6.05 -7.74
N ALA A 134 -17.07 6.46 -8.94
CA ALA A 134 -18.08 5.79 -9.73
C ALA A 134 -17.42 4.92 -10.80
N PHE A 135 -17.83 3.66 -10.93
CA PHE A 135 -17.35 2.74 -11.96
C PHE A 135 -18.47 1.86 -12.52
N CYS A 136 -18.28 1.33 -13.72
CA CYS A 136 -19.18 0.41 -14.40
C CYS A 136 -18.38 -0.41 -15.43
N PHE A 137 -18.64 -1.71 -15.53
CA PHE A 137 -18.05 -2.59 -16.55
C PHE A 137 -16.52 -2.45 -16.70
N GLY A 138 -15.81 -2.44 -15.57
CA GLY A 138 -14.36 -2.30 -15.49
C GLY A 138 -13.83 -0.89 -15.78
N GLY A 139 -14.67 0.05 -16.19
CA GLY A 139 -14.33 1.44 -16.47
C GLY A 139 -14.63 2.37 -15.29
N MET A 140 -13.72 3.32 -15.04
CA MET A 140 -13.95 4.39 -14.08
C MET A 140 -14.74 5.51 -14.76
N LEU A 141 -15.93 5.85 -14.24
CA LEU A 141 -16.81 6.87 -14.80
C LEU A 141 -16.45 8.26 -14.29
N SER A 142 -16.19 8.37 -12.98
CA SER A 142 -15.80 9.61 -12.32
C SER A 142 -15.13 9.29 -10.99
N HIS A 143 -14.23 10.16 -10.55
CA HIS A 143 -13.66 10.05 -9.22
C HIS A 143 -13.42 11.44 -8.61
N ARG A 144 -13.45 11.50 -7.28
CA ARG A 144 -12.94 12.59 -6.45
C ARG A 144 -12.08 11.99 -5.35
N SER A 145 -11.03 12.71 -4.97
CA SER A 145 -10.09 12.30 -3.93
C SER A 145 -9.69 13.53 -3.14
N CYS A 146 -9.59 13.40 -1.83
CA CYS A 146 -9.04 14.42 -0.96
C CYS A 146 -8.13 13.79 0.10
N ARG A 147 -7.10 14.54 0.54
CA ARG A 147 -6.16 14.13 1.58
C ARG A 147 -6.70 14.46 2.98
N LEU A 148 -7.97 14.12 3.21
CA LEU A 148 -8.72 14.31 4.45
C LEU A 148 -9.37 12.99 4.82
N ALA A 149 -9.02 12.43 5.99
CA ALA A 149 -9.46 11.11 6.45
C ALA A 149 -9.09 10.91 7.93
N GLY A 150 -8.97 9.67 8.41
CA GLY A 150 -8.89 9.37 9.84
C GLY A 150 -7.63 9.82 10.60
N MET A 151 -6.56 10.25 9.92
CA MET A 151 -5.33 10.76 10.54
C MET A 151 -5.18 12.29 10.46
N ASN A 152 -6.17 13.00 9.91
CA ASN A 152 -6.22 14.46 9.99
C ASN A 152 -6.90 14.93 11.27
#